data_AF-A0A6C0E298-F1
#
_entry.id   AF-A0A6C0E298-F1
#
_cell.length_a   1.000
_cell.length_b   1.000
_cell.length_c   1.000
_cell.angle_alpha   90.00
_cell.angle_beta   90.00
_cell.angle_gamma   90.00
#
_symmetry.space_group_name_H-M   'P 1'
#
loop_
_entity.id
_entity.type
_entity.pdbx_description
1 polymer ?
#
loop_
_entity_poly.entity_id
_entity_poly.type
_entity_poly.pdbx_seq_one_letter_code
_entity_poly.pdbx_strand_id
1 'polypeptide(L)'
;MVTSQFDIQMDSIANSDATSLSMFNPLQHKWNLWAHLPHDVEWTINSYKNIYTFTTVENTIAILETLPDVLVKNCMLFIMKDGIMPIWEDPSNKEGGCFSYKISNKNVYEIWKHLTYVLVGETMSTNQSFVNNINGITISPKKNFCIIKIWMKTCEYQNPTIVTTEVNGIIPQGCLFKKHEPTK
;
A
#
# COMPACT_ATOMS: atom_id res chain seq x y z
N MET A 1 6.17 -53.42 -56.32
CA MET A 1 7.14 -52.78 -55.38
C MET A 1 6.34 -51.71 -54.65
N VAL A 2 5.69 -52.04 -53.52
CA VAL A 2 6.11 -51.72 -52.12
C VAL A 2 6.53 -50.24 -52.04
N THR A 3 5.78 -49.34 -51.42
CA THR A 3 5.58 -49.25 -49.95
C THR A 3 4.29 -48.53 -49.55
N SER A 4 3.69 -49.02 -48.47
CA SER A 4 2.67 -48.37 -47.64
C SER A 4 3.16 -47.08 -46.98
N GLN A 5 2.27 -46.11 -46.78
CA GLN A 5 2.40 -45.17 -45.67
C GLN A 5 1.01 -44.89 -45.09
N PHE A 6 0.99 -44.88 -43.75
CA PHE A 6 -0.17 -44.96 -42.89
C PHE A 6 -1.00 -43.67 -42.90
N ASP A 7 -2.32 -43.80 -42.99
CA ASP A 7 -3.26 -42.76 -42.58
C ASP A 7 -3.23 -42.65 -41.05
N ILE A 8 -2.61 -41.59 -40.54
CA ILE A 8 -2.79 -41.14 -39.15
C ILE A 8 -3.66 -39.90 -39.21
N GLN A 9 -4.95 -40.11 -38.96
CA GLN A 9 -5.86 -39.07 -38.55
C GLN A 9 -5.38 -38.55 -37.19
N MET A 10 -4.83 -37.33 -37.15
CA MET A 10 -4.53 -36.64 -35.90
C MET A 10 -5.54 -35.52 -35.72
N ASP A 11 -6.51 -35.81 -34.85
CA ASP A 11 -7.52 -34.88 -34.39
C ASP A 11 -6.89 -33.56 -33.92
N SER A 12 -7.58 -32.48 -34.22
CA SER A 12 -7.29 -31.13 -33.74
C SER A 12 -7.33 -31.09 -32.21
N ILE A 13 -6.16 -31.03 -31.58
CA ILE A 13 -6.05 -30.46 -30.25
C ILE A 13 -5.80 -28.97 -30.45
N ALA A 14 -6.88 -28.23 -30.67
CA ALA A 14 -6.89 -26.80 -30.41
C ALA A 14 -6.73 -26.64 -28.90
N ASN A 15 -5.48 -26.52 -28.42
CA ASN A 15 -5.25 -26.06 -27.06
C ASN A 15 -5.42 -24.54 -27.07
N SER A 16 -6.67 -24.12 -26.89
CA SER A 16 -7.05 -22.76 -26.56
C SER A 16 -6.55 -22.47 -25.15
N ASP A 17 -5.45 -21.74 -25.03
CA ASP A 17 -5.17 -20.83 -23.91
C ASP A 17 -3.89 -20.05 -24.22
N ALA A 18 -3.97 -19.21 -25.25
CA ALA A 18 -3.07 -18.07 -25.36
C ALA A 18 -3.65 -16.95 -24.50
N THR A 19 -3.56 -17.09 -23.17
CA THR A 19 -3.74 -15.96 -22.27
C THR A 19 -2.71 -14.93 -22.69
N SER A 20 -3.15 -13.83 -23.31
CA SER A 20 -2.26 -12.73 -23.64
C SER A 20 -1.58 -12.31 -22.34
N LEU A 21 -0.29 -12.60 -22.20
CA LEU A 21 0.46 -12.19 -21.02
C LEU A 21 0.37 -10.66 -20.98
N SER A 22 -0.37 -10.17 -20.00
CA SER A 22 -0.37 -8.76 -19.66
C SER A 22 1.08 -8.34 -19.45
N MET A 23 1.54 -7.31 -20.15
CA MET A 23 2.90 -6.80 -20.02
C MET A 23 3.21 -6.31 -18.60
N PHE A 24 2.18 -6.08 -17.80
CA PHE A 24 2.25 -5.57 -16.43
C PHE A 24 1.46 -6.45 -15.47
N ASN A 25 1.91 -6.50 -14.22
CA ASN A 25 1.28 -7.30 -13.18
C ASN A 25 0.25 -6.45 -12.41
N PRO A 26 -1.07 -6.74 -12.51
CA PRO A 26 -2.09 -5.94 -11.84
C PRO A 26 -2.05 -6.11 -10.32
N LEU A 27 -2.37 -5.05 -9.60
CA LEU A 27 -2.57 -5.07 -8.15
C LEU A 27 -4.00 -5.52 -7.80
N GLN A 28 -4.19 -6.08 -6.61
CA GLN A 28 -5.51 -6.44 -6.08
C GLN A 28 -6.44 -5.21 -5.95
N HIS A 29 -5.86 -4.08 -5.53
CA HIS A 29 -6.56 -2.80 -5.39
C HIS A 29 -5.83 -1.73 -6.19
N LYS A 30 -6.57 -0.70 -6.62
CA LYS A 30 -5.97 0.55 -7.06
C LYS A 30 -5.59 1.38 -5.84
N TRP A 31 -4.47 2.06 -5.92
CA TRP A 31 -3.91 2.84 -4.82
C TRP A 31 -3.51 4.23 -5.30
N ASN A 32 -3.65 5.22 -4.42
CA ASN A 32 -3.32 6.61 -4.70
C ASN A 32 -2.22 7.10 -3.79
N LEU A 33 -1.17 7.68 -4.37
CA LEU A 33 -0.17 8.47 -3.66
C LEU A 33 -0.70 9.89 -3.49
N TRP A 34 -0.82 10.35 -2.24
CA TRP A 34 -1.17 11.73 -1.91
C TRP A 34 -0.03 12.43 -1.20
N ALA A 35 0.01 13.76 -1.33
CA ALA A 35 0.89 14.63 -0.56
C ALA A 35 0.11 15.75 0.12
N HIS A 36 0.51 16.07 1.34
CA HIS A 36 0.15 17.31 2.04
C HIS A 36 1.44 18.06 2.37
N LEU A 37 1.54 19.31 1.93
CA LEU A 37 2.82 20.03 1.98
C LEU A 37 3.04 20.64 3.37
N PRO A 38 4.30 20.69 3.87
CA PRO A 38 4.59 21.17 5.23
C PRO A 38 4.17 22.62 5.52
N HIS A 39 4.00 23.43 4.47
CA HIS A 39 3.62 24.84 4.57
C HIS A 39 2.10 25.05 4.39
N ASP A 40 1.34 24.01 4.03
CA ASP A 40 -0.11 24.08 4.00
C ASP A 40 -0.64 24.02 5.43
N VAL A 41 -1.29 25.10 5.86
CA VAL A 41 -1.92 25.22 7.19
C VAL A 41 -3.36 24.74 7.19
N GLU A 42 -3.95 24.56 6.00
CA GLU A 42 -5.27 23.99 5.82
C GLU A 42 -5.18 22.46 5.95
N TRP A 43 -6.09 21.87 6.71
CA TRP A 43 -6.15 20.41 6.93
C TRP A 43 -7.38 19.76 6.30
N THR A 44 -8.10 20.51 5.46
CA THR A 44 -9.20 19.97 4.66
C THR A 44 -8.66 19.23 3.44
N ILE A 45 -9.51 18.43 2.80
CA ILE A 45 -9.15 17.69 1.57
C ILE A 45 -8.55 18.55 0.46
N ASN A 46 -8.87 19.85 0.39
CA ASN A 46 -8.37 20.75 -0.65
C ASN A 46 -6.84 20.93 -0.62
N SER A 47 -6.24 20.74 0.56
CA SER A 47 -4.79 20.81 0.76
C SER A 47 -4.05 19.50 0.41
N TYR A 48 -4.77 18.39 0.26
CA TYR A 48 -4.20 17.09 -0.08
C TYR A 48 -4.23 16.91 -1.60
N LYS A 49 -3.06 16.71 -2.19
CA LYS A 49 -2.91 16.56 -3.64
C LYS A 49 -2.70 15.10 -3.98
N ASN A 50 -3.59 14.54 -4.80
CA ASN A 50 -3.34 13.24 -5.42
C ASN A 50 -2.22 13.44 -6.46
N ILE A 51 -1.12 12.72 -6.27
CA ILE A 51 0.07 12.81 -7.12
C ILE A 51 -0.01 11.77 -8.24
N TYR A 52 -0.42 10.54 -7.91
CA TYR A 52 -0.45 9.43 -8.86
C TYR A 52 -1.34 8.28 -8.37
N THR A 53 -2.02 7.62 -9.32
CA THR A 53 -2.76 6.38 -9.08
C THR A 53 -2.00 5.20 -9.70
N PHE A 54 -1.61 4.23 -8.89
CA PHE A 54 -0.95 3.00 -9.35
C PHE A 54 -1.92 1.82 -9.34
N THR A 55 -1.90 1.05 -10.42
CA THR A 55 -2.77 -0.11 -10.65
C THR A 55 -1.99 -1.40 -10.93
N THR A 56 -0.66 -1.30 -11.04
CA THR A 56 0.25 -2.41 -11.34
C THR A 56 1.46 -2.40 -10.40
N VAL A 57 2.11 -3.54 -10.27
CA VAL A 57 3.35 -3.70 -9.49
C VAL A 57 4.44 -2.79 -10.05
N GLU A 58 4.56 -2.71 -11.36
CA GLU A 58 5.57 -1.90 -12.05
C GLU A 58 5.37 -0.41 -11.82
N ASN A 59 4.12 0.07 -11.79
CA ASN A 59 3.85 1.46 -11.40
C ASN A 59 4.30 1.72 -9.97
N THR A 60 4.01 0.80 -9.04
CA THR A 60 4.43 0.92 -7.64
C THR A 60 5.95 1.03 -7.54
N ILE A 61 6.69 0.15 -8.22
CA ILE A 61 8.15 0.17 -8.24
C ILE A 61 8.64 1.49 -8.84
N ALA A 62 8.17 1.87 -10.02
CA ALA A 62 8.62 3.09 -10.70
C ALA A 62 8.44 4.34 -9.84
N ILE A 63 7.29 4.50 -9.16
CA ILE A 63 7.01 5.66 -8.32
C ILE A 63 7.93 5.66 -7.08
N LEU A 64 8.09 4.52 -6.40
CA LEU A 64 8.90 4.45 -5.18
C LEU A 64 10.41 4.61 -5.44
N GLU A 65 10.91 4.12 -6.58
CA GLU A 65 12.30 4.32 -6.99
C GLU A 65 12.56 5.76 -7.48
N THR A 66 11.54 6.44 -7.98
CA THR A 66 11.67 7.84 -8.45
C THR A 66 11.50 8.85 -7.33
N LEU A 67 10.75 8.51 -6.27
CA LEU A 67 10.53 9.40 -5.12
C LEU A 67 11.85 9.70 -4.40
N PRO A 68 12.28 10.97 -4.35
CA PRO A 68 13.49 11.34 -3.65
C PRO A 68 13.34 11.12 -2.15
N ASP A 69 14.39 10.60 -1.52
CA ASP A 69 14.50 10.42 -0.07
C ASP A 69 14.16 11.70 0.72
N VAL A 70 14.60 12.85 0.20
CA VAL A 70 14.30 14.16 0.79
C VAL A 70 12.79 14.43 0.86
N LEU A 71 11.99 14.02 -0.12
CA LEU A 71 10.53 14.21 -0.07
C LEU A 71 9.90 13.27 0.97
N VAL A 72 10.31 12.01 1.01
CA VAL A 72 9.80 11.03 1.98
C VAL A 72 10.07 11.48 3.42
N LYS A 73 11.23 12.10 3.66
CA LYS A 73 11.63 12.60 4.98
C LYS A 73 10.95 13.92 5.39
N ASN A 74 10.48 14.72 4.43
CA ASN A 74 10.09 16.10 4.70
C ASN A 74 8.67 16.46 4.27
N CYS A 75 7.97 15.63 3.50
CA CYS A 75 6.57 15.82 3.13
C CYS A 75 5.67 14.81 3.85
N MET A 76 4.41 15.19 4.13
CA MET A 76 3.41 14.21 4.53
C MET A 76 2.93 13.48 3.29
N LEU A 77 3.20 12.18 3.23
CA LEU A 77 2.78 11.33 2.11
C LEU A 77 1.79 10.28 2.61
N PHE A 78 0.89 9.88 1.72
CA PHE A 78 -0.13 8.89 2.00
C PHE A 78 -0.25 7.94 0.82
N ILE A 79 -0.50 6.67 1.12
CA ILE A 79 -0.90 5.68 0.13
C ILE A 79 -2.22 5.11 0.59
N MET A 80 -3.30 5.45 -0.12
CA MET A 80 -4.67 5.10 0.24
C MET A 80 -5.29 4.25 -0.87
N LYS A 81 -6.15 3.29 -0.50
CA LYS A 81 -6.99 2.59 -1.48
C LYS A 81 -7.82 3.59 -2.26
N ASP A 82 -8.06 3.28 -3.53
CA ASP A 82 -8.86 4.14 -4.40
C ASP A 82 -10.27 4.38 -3.86
N GLY A 83 -10.74 5.62 -3.98
CA GLY A 83 -12.00 6.08 -3.38
C GLY A 83 -11.95 6.42 -1.88
N ILE A 84 -10.80 6.26 -1.20
CA ILE A 84 -10.63 6.66 0.21
C ILE A 84 -9.72 7.89 0.29
N MET A 85 -10.25 8.97 0.85
CA MET A 85 -9.49 10.20 1.07
C MET A 85 -8.54 10.05 2.26
N PRO A 86 -7.34 10.68 2.23
CA PRO A 86 -6.35 10.63 3.31
C PRO A 86 -6.72 11.52 4.52
N ILE A 87 -8.01 11.59 4.87
CA ILE A 87 -8.55 12.35 5.98
C ILE A 87 -9.35 11.43 6.91
N TRP A 88 -9.30 11.74 8.20
CA TRP A 88 -10.04 11.05 9.26
C TRP A 88 -11.56 11.17 9.16
N GLU A 89 -12.12 12.20 8.52
CA GLU A 89 -13.57 12.35 8.28
C GLU A 89 -14.11 11.46 7.16
N ASP A 90 -13.23 10.86 6.34
CA ASP A 90 -13.65 9.96 5.27
C ASP A 90 -14.52 8.83 5.85
N PRO A 91 -15.66 8.48 5.21
CA PRO A 91 -16.56 7.44 5.72
C PRO A 91 -15.89 6.09 6.00
N SER A 92 -14.82 5.77 5.28
CA SER A 92 -14.04 4.54 5.47
C SER A 92 -13.06 4.64 6.63
N ASN A 93 -12.65 5.85 7.05
CA ASN A 93 -11.65 6.06 8.10
C ASN A 93 -12.26 6.44 9.45
N LYS A 94 -13.43 7.10 9.47
CA LYS A 94 -14.00 7.75 10.67
C LYS A 94 -14.30 6.83 11.84
N GLU A 95 -14.67 5.57 11.58
CA GLU A 95 -14.91 4.54 12.62
C GLU A 95 -13.67 3.70 12.94
N GLY A 96 -12.58 3.99 12.23
CA GLY A 96 -11.34 3.26 12.27
C GLY A 96 -10.34 3.78 13.29
N GLY A 97 -9.11 3.34 13.11
CA GLY A 97 -7.97 3.78 13.89
C GLY A 97 -6.68 3.54 13.13
N CYS A 98 -5.55 3.69 13.80
CA CYS A 98 -4.27 3.48 13.18
C CYS A 98 -3.24 2.87 14.12
N PHE A 99 -2.41 1.98 13.57
CA PHE A 99 -1.15 1.59 14.19
C PHE A 99 -0.11 2.67 13.91
N SER A 100 0.62 3.12 14.91
CA SER A 100 1.56 4.24 14.82
C SER A 100 2.96 3.80 15.23
N TYR A 101 3.93 3.99 14.33
CA TYR A 101 5.33 3.63 14.49
C TYR A 101 6.22 4.87 14.43
N LYS A 102 7.15 4.97 15.37
CA LYS A 102 8.17 6.03 15.38
C LYS A 102 9.44 5.53 14.70
N ILE A 103 9.78 6.07 13.54
CA ILE A 103 10.89 5.60 12.70
C ILE A 103 11.94 6.68 12.55
N SER A 104 13.21 6.37 12.85
CA SER A 104 14.31 7.33 12.70
C SER A 104 14.48 7.77 11.24
N ASN A 105 14.86 9.03 11.01
CA ASN A 105 15.07 9.53 9.64
C ASN A 105 16.15 8.75 8.89
N LYS A 106 17.11 8.11 9.57
CA LYS A 106 18.12 7.27 8.92
C LYS A 106 17.51 6.11 8.12
N ASN A 107 16.44 5.51 8.62
CA ASN A 107 15.89 4.28 8.06
C ASN A 107 14.56 4.50 7.34
N VAL A 108 13.93 5.67 7.50
CA VAL A 108 12.54 5.88 7.14
C VAL A 108 12.24 5.70 5.65
N TYR A 109 13.18 6.06 4.77
CA TYR A 109 12.99 5.95 3.32
C TYR A 109 12.81 4.51 2.87
N GLU A 110 13.75 3.64 3.25
CA GLU A 110 13.68 2.20 2.95
C GLU A 110 12.46 1.55 3.61
N ILE A 111 12.14 1.94 4.84
CA ILE A 111 10.97 1.41 5.56
C ILE A 111 9.67 1.79 4.86
N TRP A 112 9.53 3.04 4.43
CA TRP A 112 8.36 3.51 3.68
C TRP A 112 8.18 2.74 2.37
N LYS A 113 9.28 2.54 1.63
CA LYS A 113 9.31 1.78 0.38
C LYS A 113 8.89 0.33 0.60
N HIS A 114 9.54 -0.40 1.52
CA HIS A 114 9.20 -1.79 1.81
C HIS A 114 7.79 -1.96 2.39
N LEU A 115 7.36 -1.04 3.25
CA LEU A 115 6.00 -1.04 3.79
C LEU A 115 4.96 -0.86 2.67
N THR A 116 5.26 -0.04 1.67
CA THR A 116 4.39 0.11 0.51
C THR A 116 4.30 -1.18 -0.30
N TYR A 117 5.41 -1.90 -0.49
CA TYR A 117 5.37 -3.19 -1.20
C TYR A 117 4.50 -4.23 -0.50
N VAL A 118 4.65 -4.39 0.82
CA VAL A 118 3.80 -5.35 1.56
C VAL A 118 2.34 -4.89 1.65
N LEU A 119 2.08 -3.58 1.62
CA LEU A 119 0.73 -3.03 1.55
C LEU A 119 0.04 -3.41 0.24
N VAL A 120 0.65 -3.07 -0.91
CA VAL A 120 0.02 -3.31 -2.22
C VAL A 120 0.05 -4.79 -2.63
N GLY A 121 0.98 -5.56 -2.06
CA GLY A 121 1.08 -7.01 -2.21
C GLY A 121 0.14 -7.78 -1.30
N GLU A 122 -0.63 -7.09 -0.45
CA GLU A 122 -1.59 -7.69 0.50
C GLU A 122 -0.93 -8.67 1.50
N THR A 123 0.34 -8.42 1.89
CA THR A 123 1.13 -9.28 2.80
C THR A 123 1.43 -8.63 4.16
N MET A 124 0.64 -7.63 4.54
CA MET A 124 0.77 -6.94 5.84
C MET A 124 0.52 -7.84 7.06
N SER A 125 -0.09 -9.01 6.86
CA SER A 125 -0.33 -10.03 7.88
C SER A 125 -0.67 -11.35 7.20
N THR A 126 -0.56 -12.47 7.93
CA THR A 126 -1.13 -13.75 7.51
C THR A 126 -2.65 -13.81 7.72
N ASN A 127 -3.23 -12.85 8.46
CA ASN A 127 -4.66 -12.72 8.65
C ASN A 127 -5.29 -11.86 7.54
N GLN A 128 -5.96 -12.47 6.57
CA GLN A 128 -6.54 -11.75 5.43
C GLN A 128 -7.69 -10.80 5.84
N SER A 129 -8.44 -11.10 6.90
CA SER A 129 -9.49 -10.19 7.39
C SER A 129 -8.90 -8.89 7.91
N PHE A 130 -7.75 -8.97 8.60
CA PHE A 130 -6.97 -7.81 9.00
C PHE A 130 -6.47 -7.03 7.77
N VAL A 131 -5.85 -7.71 6.80
CA VAL A 131 -5.33 -7.08 5.57
C VAL A 131 -6.45 -6.34 4.82
N ASN A 132 -7.61 -6.97 4.65
CA ASN A 132 -8.78 -6.37 4.00
C ASN A 132 -9.32 -5.15 4.77
N ASN A 133 -9.06 -5.05 6.08
CA ASN A 133 -9.46 -3.91 6.90
C ASN A 133 -8.51 -2.70 6.77
N ILE A 134 -7.34 -2.85 6.15
CA ILE A 134 -6.41 -1.74 5.92
C ILE A 134 -6.94 -0.82 4.81
N ASN A 135 -7.00 0.48 5.08
CA ASN A 135 -7.35 1.52 4.11
C ASN A 135 -6.13 2.16 3.45
N GLY A 136 -4.98 2.18 4.15
CA GLY A 136 -3.77 2.80 3.64
C GLY A 136 -2.68 3.00 4.68
N ILE A 137 -1.64 3.73 4.28
CA ILE A 137 -0.54 4.13 5.15
C ILE A 137 -0.23 5.62 5.00
N THR A 138 0.36 6.22 6.03
CA THR A 138 0.90 7.58 5.99
C THR A 138 2.29 7.63 6.57
N ILE A 139 3.07 8.61 6.13
CA ILE A 139 4.30 9.05 6.76
C ILE A 139 4.18 10.53 7.10
N SER A 140 4.45 10.87 8.36
CA SER A 140 4.39 12.24 8.87
C SER A 140 5.75 12.66 9.45
N PRO A 141 6.47 13.59 8.79
CA PRO A 141 7.75 14.09 9.27
C PRO A 141 7.70 14.75 10.65
N LYS A 142 8.77 14.54 11.43
CA LYS A 142 9.13 15.29 12.65
C LYS A 142 10.62 15.62 12.59
N LYS A 143 11.13 16.35 13.60
CA LYS A 143 12.52 16.87 13.59
C LYS A 143 13.59 15.80 13.32
N ASN A 144 13.53 14.66 14.01
CA ASN A 144 14.58 13.61 13.96
C ASN A 144 14.06 12.23 13.57
N PHE A 145 12.75 12.12 13.31
CA PHE A 145 12.06 10.88 13.03
C PHE A 145 10.81 11.19 12.21
N CYS A 146 10.22 10.18 11.59
CA CYS A 146 8.88 10.26 11.06
C CYS A 146 7.95 9.35 11.85
N ILE A 147 6.66 9.67 11.84
CA ILE A 147 5.63 8.77 12.31
C ILE A 147 5.04 8.10 11.08
N ILE A 148 5.18 6.78 10.98
CA ILE A 148 4.46 5.98 10.00
C ILE A 148 3.20 5.46 10.65
N LYS A 149 2.07 5.51 9.95
CA LYS A 149 0.83 4.88 10.41
C LYS A 149 0.21 3.96 9.37
N ILE A 150 -0.42 2.89 9.84
CA ILE A 150 -1.29 2.00 9.06
C ILE A 150 -2.73 2.32 9.45
N TRP A 151 -3.54 2.74 8.49
CA TRP A 151 -4.92 3.18 8.66
C TRP A 151 -5.86 2.00 8.51
N MET A 152 -6.74 1.82 9.48
CA MET A 152 -7.71 0.73 9.55
C MET A 152 -9.12 1.27 9.36
N LYS A 153 -9.98 0.48 8.70
CA LYS A 153 -11.39 0.79 8.50
C LYS A 153 -12.20 0.73 9.79
N THR A 154 -11.85 -0.20 10.69
CA THR A 154 -12.52 -0.39 11.98
C THR A 154 -11.49 -0.50 13.11
N CYS A 155 -11.97 -0.47 14.35
CA CYS A 155 -11.14 -0.71 15.54
C CYS A 155 -11.14 -2.18 15.99
N GLU A 156 -11.54 -3.12 15.13
CA GLU A 156 -11.59 -4.56 15.45
C GLU A 156 -10.19 -5.12 15.77
N TYR A 157 -9.16 -4.61 15.09
CA TYR A 157 -7.78 -5.05 15.22
C TYR A 157 -6.93 -3.97 15.89
N GLN A 158 -6.47 -4.24 17.11
CA GLN A 158 -5.70 -3.27 17.91
C GLN A 158 -4.37 -3.82 18.42
N ASN A 159 -4.19 -5.15 18.43
CA ASN A 159 -2.95 -5.77 18.88
C ASN A 159 -1.87 -5.67 17.78
N PRO A 160 -0.76 -4.94 17.99
CA PRO A 160 0.24 -4.71 16.95
C PRO A 160 1.02 -5.96 16.53
N THR A 161 0.94 -7.07 17.27
CA THR A 161 1.55 -8.35 16.86
C THR A 161 0.91 -8.95 15.62
N ILE A 162 -0.25 -8.44 15.19
CA ILE A 162 -0.92 -8.89 13.96
C ILE A 162 -0.22 -8.39 12.69
N VAL A 163 0.55 -7.31 12.78
CA VAL A 163 1.28 -6.72 11.64
C VAL A 163 2.56 -7.52 11.39
N THR A 164 2.86 -7.76 10.12
CA THR A 164 4.08 -8.45 9.69
C THR A 164 5.34 -7.77 10.23
N THR A 165 6.32 -8.58 10.61
CA THR A 165 7.65 -8.14 11.05
C THR A 165 8.70 -8.25 9.95
N GLU A 166 8.31 -8.59 8.71
CA GLU A 166 9.23 -8.68 7.56
C GLU A 166 9.80 -7.31 7.17
N VAL A 167 9.08 -6.23 7.46
CA VAL A 167 9.56 -4.86 7.25
C VAL A 167 10.36 -4.40 8.47
N ASN A 168 11.68 -4.32 8.32
CA ASN A 168 12.58 -3.86 9.37
C ASN A 168 12.11 -2.54 10.00
N GLY A 169 11.92 -2.50 11.32
CA GLY A 169 11.45 -1.30 12.04
C GLY A 169 9.93 -1.19 12.21
N ILE A 170 9.15 -2.00 11.50
CA ILE A 170 7.73 -2.23 11.80
C ILE A 170 7.66 -3.39 12.79
N ILE A 171 7.85 -3.07 14.07
CA ILE A 171 7.84 -4.04 15.17
C ILE A 171 6.72 -3.73 16.15
N PRO A 172 6.15 -4.74 16.84
CA PRO A 172 5.08 -4.51 17.80
C PRO A 172 5.51 -3.63 18.98
N GLN A 173 6.77 -3.70 19.38
CA GLN A 173 7.31 -2.96 20.53
C GLN A 173 7.31 -1.45 20.24
N GLY A 174 6.61 -0.69 21.08
CA GLY A 174 6.47 0.76 20.93
C GLY A 174 5.46 1.19 19.87
N CYS A 175 4.81 0.25 19.17
CA CYS A 175 3.66 0.54 18.33
C CYS A 175 2.45 0.90 19.21
N LEU A 176 1.75 1.97 18.83
CA LEU A 176 0.53 2.40 19.50
C LEU A 176 -0.65 2.28 18.54
N PHE A 177 -1.72 1.62 18.95
CA PHE A 177 -3.01 1.73 18.25
C PHE A 177 -3.80 2.91 18.81
N LYS A 178 -4.35 3.76 17.93
CA LYS A 178 -5.23 4.87 18.32
C LYS A 178 -6.44 4.94 17.40
N LYS A 179 -7.63 4.97 18.00
CA LYS A 179 -8.88 5.26 17.29
C LYS A 179 -8.82 6.67 16.70
N HIS A 180 -9.40 6.87 15.51
CA HIS A 180 -9.59 8.20 14.96
C HIS A 180 -10.69 8.92 15.74
N GLU A 181 -10.53 10.22 15.99
CA GLU A 181 -11.51 11.00 16.75
C GLU A 181 -12.07 12.18 15.95
N PRO A 182 -12.78 12.00 14.80
CA PRO A 182 -13.17 13.02 13.78
C PRO A 182 -13.81 14.35 14.24
N THR A 183 -13.88 14.60 15.54
CA THR A 183 -14.51 15.73 16.20
C THR A 183 -13.58 16.37 17.24
N LYS A 184 -13.06 17.55 16.87
CA LYS A 184 -13.18 18.76 17.69
C LYS A 184 -13.92 19.80 16.86
#